data_AF-A0A6V7HMY3-F1
#
_entry.id   AF-A0A6V7HMY3-F1
#
_cell.length_a   1.000
_cell.length_b   1.000
_cell.length_c   1.000
_cell.angle_alpha   90.00
_cell.angle_beta   90.00
_cell.angle_gamma   90.00
#
_symmetry.space_group_name_H-M   'P 1'
#
loop_
_entity.id
_entity.type
_entity.pdbx_description
1 polymer ?
#
loop_
_entity_poly.entity_id
_entity_poly.type
_entity_poly.pdbx_seq_one_letter_code
_entity_poly.pdbx_strand_id
1 'polypeptide(L)'
;GTGRDSTLVVTSLAQVILNPDCRTVRGLQALLEREWLQSGHPFFTRTRHCAYFSYQSQSAPHAPTFLLFLDCLFQLHYQFQYSFEYTTDLLMELFRHAYFSEFGTFLGDCEAERVSMRLMEKTASLWPSINKPENLEKWINPLYEPNPNVIWPSVAPISIQLWKQLYLHHTPAAPWDGFVPCVKQLKHNYTSVKKFAGQLRAQVKRALDEVQGQDGSTCIKDSDQDVQSLCLAKLNIETQLA
;
A
#
# COMPACT_ATOMS: atom_id res chain seq x y z
N GLY A 1 0.71 32.36 2.75
CA GLY A 1 1.19 31.34 3.73
C GLY A 1 2.66 31.06 3.48
N THR A 2 3.39 30.59 4.48
CA THR A 2 4.86 30.37 4.46
C THR A 2 5.33 29.18 3.59
N GLY A 3 4.42 28.45 2.94
CA GLY A 3 4.74 27.33 2.04
C GLY A 3 5.20 26.05 2.72
N ARG A 4 5.17 25.98 4.06
CA ARG A 4 5.69 24.84 4.86
C ARG A 4 4.62 23.87 5.38
N ASP A 5 3.38 24.05 4.94
CA ASP A 5 2.22 23.29 5.41
C ASP A 5 1.41 22.78 4.20
N SER A 6 0.44 23.56 3.71
CA SER A 6 -0.45 23.13 2.62
C SER A 6 0.28 22.83 1.31
N THR A 7 1.34 23.58 0.99
CA THR A 7 2.17 23.33 -0.19
C THR A 7 2.78 21.93 -0.14
N LEU A 8 3.30 21.50 1.02
CA LEU A 8 3.93 20.17 1.17
C LEU A 8 2.91 19.04 1.02
N VAL A 9 1.68 19.24 1.52
CA VAL A 9 0.58 18.29 1.31
C VAL A 9 0.31 18.11 -0.18
N VAL A 10 0.13 19.22 -0.91
CA VAL A 10 -0.20 19.20 -2.34
C VAL A 10 0.97 18.62 -3.17
N THR A 11 2.22 19.05 -2.93
CA THR A 11 3.37 18.54 -3.68
C THR A 11 3.62 17.06 -3.40
N SER A 12 3.52 16.63 -2.15
CA SER A 12 3.70 15.23 -1.78
C SER A 12 2.61 14.34 -2.37
N LEU A 13 1.34 14.77 -2.33
CA LEU A 13 0.25 14.01 -2.94
C LEU A 13 0.37 13.94 -4.47
N ALA A 14 0.74 15.03 -5.12
CA ALA A 14 1.00 15.02 -6.56
C ALA A 14 2.13 14.03 -6.91
N GLN A 15 3.21 13.99 -6.13
CA GLN A 15 4.29 13.01 -6.32
C GLN A 15 3.82 11.57 -6.15
N VAL A 16 2.98 11.27 -5.16
CA VAL A 16 2.41 9.91 -4.95
C VAL A 16 1.47 9.51 -6.09
N ILE A 17 0.69 10.47 -6.59
CA ILE A 17 -0.23 10.28 -7.71
C ILE A 17 0.54 10.01 -9.02
N LEU A 18 1.59 10.78 -9.27
CA LEU A 18 2.31 10.77 -10.55
C LEU A 18 3.46 9.75 -10.60
N ASN A 19 4.18 9.56 -9.50
CA ASN A 19 5.38 8.72 -9.43
C ASN A 19 5.10 7.40 -8.68
N PRO A 20 5.18 6.24 -9.36
CA PRO A 20 5.07 4.93 -8.74
C PRO A 20 6.09 4.66 -7.62
N ASP A 21 7.29 5.24 -7.71
CA ASP A 21 8.34 5.03 -6.70
C ASP A 21 7.87 5.46 -5.31
N CYS A 22 7.12 6.58 -5.22
CA CYS A 22 6.57 7.09 -3.97
C CYS A 22 5.54 6.16 -3.32
N ARG A 23 5.07 5.12 -4.02
CA ARG A 23 4.13 4.11 -3.50
C ARG A 23 4.85 2.88 -2.93
N THR A 24 6.19 2.85 -2.99
CA THR A 24 7.05 1.89 -2.31
C THR A 24 7.38 2.35 -0.88
N VAL A 25 7.73 1.43 0.01
CA VAL A 25 8.16 1.76 1.39
C VAL A 25 9.34 2.74 1.35
N ARG A 26 10.34 2.45 0.53
CA ARG A 26 11.55 3.27 0.41
C ARG A 26 11.28 4.61 -0.25
N GLY A 27 10.43 4.65 -1.27
CA GLY A 27 10.07 5.89 -1.94
C GLY A 27 9.21 6.79 -1.07
N LEU A 28 8.32 6.25 -0.24
CA LEU A 28 7.60 7.03 0.77
C LEU A 28 8.58 7.64 1.79
N GLN A 29 9.53 6.84 2.31
CA GLN A 29 10.56 7.34 3.24
C GLN A 29 11.37 8.48 2.60
N ALA A 30 11.82 8.32 1.35
CA ALA A 30 12.56 9.34 0.62
C ALA A 30 11.72 10.61 0.35
N LEU A 31 10.44 10.45 0.05
CA LEU A 31 9.50 11.57 -0.10
C LEU A 31 9.38 12.35 1.20
N LEU A 32 9.20 11.67 2.34
CA LEU A 32 9.10 12.29 3.66
C LEU A 32 10.39 13.03 4.04
N GLU A 33 11.56 12.41 3.79
CA GLU A 33 12.84 13.04 4.07
C GLU A 33 13.02 14.35 3.28
N ARG A 34 12.73 14.32 1.97
CA ARG A 34 12.93 15.47 1.10
C ARG A 34 11.86 16.56 1.29
N GLU A 35 10.59 16.20 1.19
CA GLU A 35 9.50 17.17 1.15
C GLU A 35 9.13 17.66 2.56
N TRP A 36 9.26 16.83 3.59
CA TRP A 36 8.79 17.22 4.92
C TRP A 36 9.95 17.65 5.83
N LEU A 37 11.01 16.86 5.91
CA LEU A 37 12.11 17.15 6.83
C LEU A 37 13.04 18.24 6.27
N GLN A 38 13.60 18.03 5.07
CA GLN A 38 14.56 18.97 4.46
C GLN A 38 13.92 20.30 4.07
N SER A 39 12.66 20.29 3.65
CA SER A 39 11.93 21.53 3.31
C SER A 39 11.44 22.32 4.53
N GLY A 40 11.67 21.80 5.75
CA GLY A 40 11.45 22.51 7.00
C GLY A 40 9.98 22.57 7.42
N HIS A 41 9.25 21.45 7.30
CA HIS A 41 7.97 21.32 7.97
C HIS A 41 8.18 21.42 9.49
N PRO A 42 7.49 22.34 10.19
CA PRO A 42 7.71 22.58 11.60
C PRO A 42 7.08 21.50 12.48
N PHE A 43 7.61 20.27 12.44
CA PHE A 43 7.09 19.12 13.16
C PHE A 43 6.95 19.40 14.65
N PHE A 44 8.00 19.91 15.31
CA PHE A 44 7.96 20.18 16.74
C PHE A 44 6.87 21.19 17.10
N THR A 45 6.79 22.32 16.41
CA THR A 45 5.75 23.33 16.64
C THR A 45 4.33 22.77 16.36
N ARG A 46 4.17 21.90 15.36
CA ARG A 46 2.86 21.36 14.96
C ARG A 46 2.41 20.16 15.80
N THR A 47 3.33 19.36 16.32
CA THR A 47 3.05 18.13 17.10
C THR A 47 3.31 18.28 18.60
N ARG A 48 3.80 19.44 19.07
CA ARG A 48 4.01 19.77 20.50
C ARG A 48 2.77 19.52 21.36
N HIS A 49 1.59 19.76 20.80
CA HIS A 49 0.33 19.44 21.43
C HIS A 49 -0.25 18.20 20.74
N CYS A 50 -0.74 17.25 21.56
CA CYS A 50 -1.42 16.06 21.04
C CYS A 50 -2.54 16.47 20.08
N ALA A 51 -2.80 15.66 19.04
CA ALA A 51 -3.86 15.90 18.07
C ALA A 51 -5.26 16.12 18.72
N TYR A 52 -5.44 15.70 19.97
CA TYR A 52 -6.67 15.81 20.75
C TYR A 52 -6.69 16.97 21.77
N PHE A 53 -5.70 17.87 21.77
CA PHE A 53 -5.62 18.96 22.74
C PHE A 53 -6.61 20.11 22.44
N SER A 54 -7.24 20.68 23.47
CA SER A 54 -8.30 21.70 23.33
C SER A 54 -7.81 23.02 22.71
N TYR A 55 -8.62 23.60 21.82
CA TYR A 55 -8.34 24.84 21.09
C TYR A 55 -8.33 26.11 21.96
N GLN A 56 -8.86 26.06 23.18
CA GLN A 56 -9.08 27.25 24.01
C GLN A 56 -7.80 27.84 24.64
N SER A 57 -6.64 27.16 24.52
CA SER A 57 -5.35 27.60 25.10
C SER A 57 -4.29 27.95 24.05
N GLN A 58 -4.65 28.05 22.77
CA GLN A 58 -3.69 28.16 21.67
C GLN A 58 -3.26 29.61 21.40
N SER A 59 -1.96 29.87 21.47
CA SER A 59 -1.31 31.09 20.95
C SER A 59 -0.63 30.90 19.59
N ALA A 60 -0.58 29.66 19.07
CA ALA A 60 0.05 29.30 17.80
C ALA A 60 -0.93 28.55 16.87
N PRO A 61 -0.86 28.72 15.55
CA PRO A 61 -1.74 28.04 14.60
C PRO A 61 -1.39 26.55 14.50
N HIS A 62 -2.07 25.70 15.27
CA HIS A 62 -2.02 24.26 15.10
C HIS A 62 -2.77 23.86 13.84
N ALA A 63 -2.07 23.30 12.86
CA ALA A 63 -2.66 22.62 11.73
C ALA A 63 -2.06 21.20 11.67
N PRO A 64 -2.85 20.13 11.78
CA PRO A 64 -2.34 18.76 11.71
C PRO A 64 -2.06 18.37 10.24
N THR A 65 -1.20 19.12 9.56
CA THR A 65 -0.94 19.02 8.11
C THR A 65 -0.24 17.73 7.72
N PHE A 66 0.68 17.24 8.56
CA PHE A 66 1.27 15.92 8.37
C PHE A 66 0.23 14.80 8.51
N LEU A 67 -0.64 14.87 9.52
CA LEU A 67 -1.74 13.92 9.67
C LEU A 67 -2.72 14.01 8.48
N LEU A 68 -3.04 15.20 8.00
CA LEU A 68 -3.88 15.39 6.81
C LEU A 68 -3.25 14.71 5.58
N PHE A 69 -1.94 14.85 5.39
CA PHE A 69 -1.23 14.14 4.33
C PHE A 69 -1.35 12.61 4.47
N LEU A 70 -1.16 12.07 5.67
CA LEU A 70 -1.32 10.64 5.93
C LEU A 70 -2.76 10.16 5.70
N ASP A 71 -3.77 10.96 6.06
CA ASP A 71 -5.18 10.66 5.77
C ASP A 71 -5.43 10.62 4.25
N CYS A 72 -4.92 11.61 3.51
CA CYS A 72 -5.00 11.58 2.05
C CYS A 72 -4.31 10.33 1.46
N LEU A 73 -3.16 9.91 1.99
CA LEU A 73 -2.53 8.63 1.59
C LEU A 73 -3.42 7.43 1.91
N PHE A 74 -4.10 7.43 3.06
CA PHE A 74 -5.08 6.40 3.39
C PHE A 74 -6.23 6.37 2.37
N GLN A 75 -6.75 7.52 1.93
CA GLN A 75 -7.78 7.58 0.89
C GLN A 75 -7.28 6.98 -0.44
N LEU A 76 -6.04 7.31 -0.85
CA LEU A 76 -5.42 6.73 -2.05
C LEU A 76 -5.25 5.22 -1.91
N HIS A 77 -4.78 4.74 -0.75
CA HIS A 77 -4.63 3.33 -0.49
C HIS A 77 -5.98 2.60 -0.51
N TYR A 78 -7.06 3.22 -0.02
CA TYR A 78 -8.40 2.65 -0.06
C TYR A 78 -8.89 2.46 -1.51
N GLN A 79 -8.67 3.45 -2.38
CA GLN A 79 -9.11 3.38 -3.78
C GLN A 79 -8.18 2.54 -4.68
N PHE A 80 -6.89 2.42 -4.34
CA PHE A 80 -5.88 1.74 -5.16
C PHE A 80 -5.05 0.73 -4.36
N GLN A 81 -5.71 -0.20 -3.66
CA GLN A 81 -5.08 -1.15 -2.73
C GLN A 81 -3.92 -1.96 -3.33
N TYR A 82 -3.93 -2.24 -4.63
CA TYR A 82 -2.87 -3.01 -5.30
C TYR A 82 -1.65 -2.14 -5.68
N SER A 83 -1.80 -0.82 -5.77
CA SER A 83 -0.73 0.07 -6.27
C SER A 83 0.26 0.51 -5.20
N PHE A 84 0.05 0.16 -3.92
CA PHE A 84 0.90 0.54 -2.79
C PHE A 84 1.60 -0.69 -2.20
N GLU A 85 2.91 -0.59 -2.02
CA GLU A 85 3.74 -1.65 -1.43
C GLU A 85 3.53 -1.77 0.07
N TYR A 86 3.18 -0.67 0.73
CA TYR A 86 2.97 -0.61 2.17
C TYR A 86 1.48 -0.64 2.55
N THR A 87 1.17 -1.13 3.74
CA THR A 87 -0.18 -1.11 4.32
C THR A 87 -0.47 0.20 5.05
N THR A 88 -1.75 0.40 5.41
CA THR A 88 -2.19 1.53 6.24
C THR A 88 -1.58 1.49 7.65
N ASP A 89 -1.08 0.34 8.11
CA ASP A 89 -0.38 0.21 9.40
C ASP A 89 0.94 0.97 9.42
N LEU A 90 1.66 1.03 8.28
CA LEU A 90 2.85 1.87 8.17
C LEU A 90 2.50 3.34 8.37
N LEU A 91 1.37 3.78 7.82
CA LEU A 91 0.92 5.17 7.96
C LEU A 91 0.56 5.50 9.42
N MET A 92 -0.05 4.55 10.14
CA MET A 92 -0.31 4.70 11.58
C MET A 92 1.00 4.76 12.38
N GLU A 93 2.00 3.97 12.01
CA GLU A 93 3.31 3.99 12.69
C GLU A 93 4.06 5.31 12.44
N LEU A 94 3.99 5.85 11.22
CA LEU A 94 4.51 7.17 10.89
C LEU A 94 3.80 8.28 11.68
N PHE A 95 2.47 8.20 11.79
CA PHE A 95 1.69 9.10 12.63
C PHE A 95 2.18 9.03 14.08
N ARG A 96 2.28 7.82 14.65
CA ARG A 96 2.74 7.62 16.03
C ARG A 96 4.11 8.27 16.25
N HIS A 97 5.07 8.02 15.37
CA HIS A 97 6.42 8.57 15.48
C HIS A 97 6.52 10.09 15.21
N ALA A 98 5.56 10.70 14.55
CA ALA A 98 5.54 12.17 14.41
C ALA A 98 5.14 12.89 15.71
N TYR A 99 4.33 12.25 16.56
CA TYR A 99 3.87 12.80 17.84
C TYR A 99 4.65 12.28 19.05
N PHE A 100 5.00 11.00 19.05
CA PHE A 100 5.75 10.34 20.12
C PHE A 100 6.74 9.32 19.54
N SER A 101 8.03 9.60 19.70
CA SER A 101 9.08 8.77 19.12
C SER A 101 10.32 8.71 20.00
N GLU A 102 10.95 7.54 20.00
CA GLU A 102 12.31 7.33 20.52
C GLU A 102 13.39 7.70 19.48
N PHE A 103 12.99 7.96 18.23
CA PHE A 103 13.86 8.34 17.12
C PHE A 103 13.87 9.85 16.88
N GLY A 104 14.98 10.36 16.37
CA GLY A 104 15.14 11.79 16.04
C GLY A 104 14.56 12.21 14.70
N THR A 105 14.02 11.29 13.90
CA THR A 105 13.58 11.55 12.51
C THR A 105 12.56 12.68 12.39
N PHE A 106 11.65 12.88 13.35
CA PHE A 106 10.66 13.96 13.29
C PHE A 106 10.93 15.10 14.27
N LEU A 107 12.09 15.14 14.94
CA LEU A 107 12.41 16.18 15.93
C LEU A 107 12.92 17.48 15.28
N GLY A 108 12.48 18.64 15.78
CA GLY A 108 12.89 19.96 15.29
C GLY A 108 12.06 20.45 14.10
N ASP A 109 12.05 21.77 13.89
CA ASP A 109 11.18 22.45 12.93
C ASP A 109 11.82 22.70 11.56
N CYS A 110 13.15 22.62 11.47
CA CYS A 110 13.86 22.76 10.22
C CYS A 110 15.22 22.05 10.25
N GLU A 111 15.79 21.81 9.07
CA GLU A 111 17.08 21.13 8.94
C GLU A 111 18.21 21.85 9.69
N ALA A 112 18.23 23.18 9.66
CA ALA A 112 19.24 23.97 10.37
C ALA A 112 19.22 23.71 11.89
N GLU A 113 18.02 23.58 12.48
CA GLU A 113 17.85 23.27 13.90
C GLU A 113 18.33 21.84 14.20
N ARG A 114 17.98 20.87 13.36
CA ARG A 114 18.37 19.46 13.48
C ARG A 114 19.88 19.28 13.46
N VAL A 115 20.56 20.02 12.59
CA VAL A 115 22.04 20.09 12.54
C VAL A 115 22.60 20.74 13.80
N SER A 116 22.03 21.87 14.27
CA SER A 116 22.52 22.53 15.49
C SER A 116 22.39 21.65 16.74
N MET A 117 21.34 20.84 16.82
CA MET A 117 21.08 19.92 17.94
C MET A 117 21.92 18.64 17.82
N ARG A 118 22.57 18.41 16.68
CA ARG A 118 23.32 17.19 16.33
C ARG A 118 22.46 15.93 16.43
N LEU A 119 21.24 15.99 15.91
CA LEU A 119 20.29 14.88 16.04
C LEU A 119 20.81 13.58 15.40
N MET A 120 21.48 13.67 14.26
CA MET A 120 22.05 12.49 13.60
C MET A 120 23.11 11.76 14.43
N GLU A 121 23.82 12.47 15.32
CA GLU A 121 24.84 11.89 16.19
C GLU A 121 24.24 11.41 17.51
N LYS A 122 23.22 12.10 18.02
CA LYS A 122 22.65 11.86 19.35
C LYS A 122 21.44 10.92 19.36
N THR A 123 20.80 10.71 18.22
CA THR A 123 19.55 9.97 18.12
C THR A 123 19.59 9.01 16.93
N ALA A 124 18.88 7.89 17.07
CA ALA A 124 18.71 6.96 15.97
C ALA A 124 17.67 7.48 14.96
N SER A 125 17.85 7.11 13.69
CA SER A 125 16.83 7.29 12.65
C SER A 125 15.76 6.22 12.74
N LEU A 126 14.51 6.60 12.44
CA LEU A 126 13.36 5.71 12.32
C LEU A 126 13.52 4.73 11.16
N TRP A 127 14.11 5.16 10.04
CA TRP A 127 14.12 4.38 8.80
C TRP A 127 14.83 3.03 8.94
N PRO A 128 16.02 2.93 9.55
CA PRO A 128 16.64 1.63 9.80
C PRO A 128 15.77 0.70 10.64
N SER A 129 15.04 1.21 11.63
CA SER A 129 14.12 0.41 12.45
C SER A 129 12.96 -0.14 11.61
N ILE A 130 12.41 0.70 10.72
CA ILE A 130 11.34 0.30 9.80
C ILE A 130 11.84 -0.74 8.79
N ASN A 131 13.07 -0.58 8.30
CA ASN A 131 13.59 -1.41 7.23
C ASN A 131 14.21 -2.74 7.70
N LYS A 132 14.18 -3.04 9.00
CA LYS A 132 14.54 -4.37 9.50
C LYS A 132 13.55 -5.41 8.95
N PRO A 133 14.03 -6.55 8.44
CA PRO A 133 13.17 -7.55 7.77
C PRO A 133 12.00 -8.01 8.66
N GLU A 134 12.26 -8.23 9.95
CA GLU A 134 11.27 -8.65 10.95
C GLU A 134 10.09 -7.67 11.11
N ASN A 135 10.34 -6.38 10.91
CA ASN A 135 9.31 -5.35 11.00
C ASN A 135 8.68 -5.07 9.64
N LEU A 136 9.48 -5.08 8.58
CA LEU A 136 9.04 -4.79 7.23
C LEU A 136 7.92 -5.73 6.78
N GLU A 137 7.99 -7.02 7.11
CA GLU A 137 6.94 -8.02 6.81
C GLU A 137 5.55 -7.68 7.38
N LYS A 138 5.49 -6.86 8.43
CA LYS A 138 4.23 -6.39 9.03
C LYS A 138 3.57 -5.32 8.17
N TRP A 139 4.38 -4.54 7.47
CA TRP A 139 3.92 -3.36 6.72
C TRP A 139 3.90 -3.57 5.21
N ILE A 140 4.47 -4.66 4.69
CA ILE A 140 4.32 -5.00 3.27
C ILE A 140 2.89 -5.46 2.99
N ASN A 141 2.28 -4.80 2.01
CA ASN A 141 1.01 -5.18 1.44
C ASN A 141 1.18 -6.45 0.59
N PRO A 142 0.58 -7.59 1.01
CA PRO A 142 0.67 -8.81 0.23
C PRO A 142 0.00 -8.66 -1.13
N LEU A 143 -0.94 -7.73 -1.33
CA LEU A 143 -1.64 -7.53 -2.61
C LEU A 143 -0.89 -6.60 -3.56
N TYR A 144 0.31 -6.11 -3.20
CA TYR A 144 1.02 -5.17 -4.05
C TYR A 144 1.33 -5.73 -5.45
N GLU A 145 0.96 -4.95 -6.46
CA GLU A 145 1.30 -5.13 -7.87
C GLU A 145 1.84 -3.78 -8.40
N PRO A 146 3.12 -3.72 -8.83
CA PRO A 146 3.70 -2.48 -9.33
C PRO A 146 2.88 -1.88 -10.47
N ASN A 147 2.27 -0.73 -10.22
CA ASN A 147 1.48 0.01 -11.19
C ASN A 147 2.27 1.24 -11.67
N PRO A 148 2.84 1.22 -12.89
CA PRO A 148 3.63 2.34 -13.41
C PRO A 148 2.78 3.56 -13.79
N ASN A 149 1.46 3.41 -13.85
CA ASN A 149 0.57 4.45 -14.32
C ASN A 149 0.23 5.48 -13.21
N VAL A 150 -0.16 6.67 -13.65
CA VAL A 150 -0.73 7.71 -12.79
C VAL A 150 -2.07 7.22 -12.23
N ILE A 151 -2.30 7.42 -10.93
CA ILE A 151 -3.57 7.09 -10.27
C ILE A 151 -4.46 8.34 -10.17
N TRP A 152 -5.72 8.23 -10.55
CA TRP A 152 -6.67 9.35 -10.52
C TRP A 152 -7.78 9.08 -9.50
N PRO A 153 -7.62 9.49 -8.23
CA PRO A 153 -8.60 9.21 -7.20
C PRO A 153 -9.91 9.99 -7.42
N SER A 154 -11.01 9.37 -7.03
CA SER A 154 -12.29 10.07 -6.86
C SER A 154 -12.24 10.95 -5.60
N VAL A 155 -12.58 12.22 -5.78
CA VAL A 155 -12.72 13.21 -4.70
C VAL A 155 -14.19 13.45 -4.31
N ALA A 156 -15.11 12.62 -4.81
CA ALA A 156 -16.52 12.71 -4.44
C ALA A 156 -16.70 12.40 -2.94
N PRO A 157 -17.58 13.11 -2.21
CA PRO A 157 -17.76 12.91 -0.77
C PRO A 157 -18.06 11.45 -0.37
N ILE A 158 -18.79 10.72 -1.22
CA ILE A 158 -19.12 9.29 -1.01
C ILE A 158 -17.92 8.35 -1.15
N SER A 159 -16.88 8.79 -1.87
CA SER A 159 -15.64 8.03 -2.07
C SER A 159 -14.62 8.23 -0.94
N ILE A 160 -14.86 9.20 -0.05
CA ILE A 160 -14.00 9.48 1.10
C ILE A 160 -14.47 8.65 2.30
N GLN A 161 -13.56 7.87 2.87
CA GLN A 161 -13.84 7.01 4.01
C GLN A 161 -13.22 7.56 5.27
N LEU A 162 -13.93 7.45 6.40
CA LEU A 162 -13.33 7.74 7.69
C LEU A 162 -12.20 6.72 7.95
N TRP A 163 -11.01 7.19 8.31
CA TRP A 163 -9.91 6.33 8.72
C TRP A 163 -10.16 5.77 10.13
N LYS A 164 -11.07 4.79 10.21
CA LYS A 164 -11.57 4.23 11.49
C LYS A 164 -10.45 3.68 12.36
N GLN A 165 -9.45 3.03 11.77
CA GLN A 165 -8.31 2.45 12.49
C GLN A 165 -7.53 3.51 13.29
N LEU A 166 -7.39 4.72 12.74
CA LEU A 166 -6.69 5.81 13.42
C LEU A 166 -7.62 6.57 14.37
N TYR A 167 -8.77 7.04 13.87
CA TYR A 167 -9.63 7.96 14.61
C TYR A 167 -10.53 7.29 15.65
N LEU A 168 -10.85 6.00 15.48
CA LEU A 168 -11.73 5.26 16.39
C LEU A 168 -10.98 4.21 17.20
N HIS A 169 -9.64 4.26 17.24
CA HIS A 169 -8.81 3.22 17.85
C HIS A 169 -9.09 2.99 19.36
N HIS A 170 -9.57 4.02 20.06
CA HIS A 170 -9.94 3.94 21.48
C HIS A 170 -11.33 3.32 21.73
N THR A 171 -12.10 3.06 20.66
CA THR A 171 -13.47 2.57 20.78
C THR A 171 -13.52 1.05 20.66
N PRO A 172 -14.11 0.31 21.62
CA PRO A 172 -14.18 -1.16 21.59
C PRO A 172 -15.07 -1.73 20.47
N ALA A 173 -15.78 -0.89 19.71
CA ALA A 173 -16.66 -1.28 18.61
C ALA A 173 -15.93 -1.66 17.31
N ALA A 174 -14.60 -1.70 17.34
CA ALA A 174 -13.75 -1.75 16.16
C ALA A 174 -12.53 -2.69 16.31
N PRO A 175 -12.68 -3.97 16.72
CA PRO A 175 -11.57 -4.92 16.62
C PRO A 175 -11.41 -5.32 15.14
N TRP A 176 -10.69 -4.50 14.37
CA TRP A 176 -10.38 -4.79 12.95
C TRP A 176 -9.15 -5.68 12.78
N ASP A 177 -8.63 -6.22 13.88
CA ASP A 177 -7.54 -7.19 13.91
C ASP A 177 -8.04 -8.55 13.38
N GLY A 178 -7.55 -8.96 12.21
CA GLY A 178 -7.84 -10.28 11.64
C GLY A 178 -7.98 -10.33 10.12
N PHE A 179 -8.21 -9.19 9.45
CA PHE A 179 -8.33 -9.16 7.99
C PHE A 179 -6.98 -9.46 7.30
N VAL A 180 -5.88 -8.90 7.80
CA VAL A 180 -4.55 -9.08 7.19
C VAL A 180 -4.09 -10.55 7.19
N PRO A 181 -4.18 -11.31 8.30
CA PRO A 181 -3.92 -12.76 8.28
C PRO A 181 -4.78 -13.52 7.26
N CYS A 182 -6.09 -13.20 7.18
CA CYS A 182 -7.00 -13.83 6.23
C CYS A 182 -6.60 -13.55 4.78
N VAL A 183 -6.27 -12.30 4.43
CA VAL A 183 -5.79 -11.94 3.09
C VAL A 183 -4.46 -12.61 2.74
N LYS A 184 -3.52 -12.68 3.70
CA LYS A 184 -2.25 -13.41 3.51
C LYS A 184 -2.50 -14.89 3.21
N GLN A 185 -3.42 -15.54 3.93
CA GLN A 185 -3.82 -16.92 3.67
C GLN A 185 -4.51 -17.09 2.31
N LEU A 186 -5.44 -16.20 1.96
CA LEU A 186 -6.11 -16.23 0.66
C LEU A 186 -5.11 -16.11 -0.50
N LYS A 187 -4.16 -15.18 -0.42
CA LYS A 187 -3.11 -15.04 -1.45
C LYS A 187 -2.24 -16.28 -1.53
N HIS A 188 -1.85 -16.86 -0.40
CA HIS A 188 -1.10 -18.12 -0.37
C HIS A 188 -1.87 -19.24 -1.07
N ASN A 189 -3.14 -19.43 -0.71
CA ASN A 189 -4.01 -20.46 -1.30
C ASN A 189 -4.20 -20.24 -2.80
N TYR A 190 -4.49 -19.02 -3.23
CA TYR A 190 -4.62 -18.67 -4.65
C TYR A 190 -3.35 -18.98 -5.43
N THR A 191 -2.17 -18.65 -4.87
CA THR A 191 -0.87 -18.91 -5.52
C THR A 191 -0.62 -20.41 -5.65
N SER A 192 -0.95 -21.19 -4.62
CA SER A 192 -0.84 -22.66 -4.62
C SER A 192 -1.79 -23.30 -5.64
N VAL A 193 -3.06 -22.86 -5.68
CA VAL A 193 -4.04 -23.32 -6.66
C VAL A 193 -3.60 -22.98 -8.09
N LYS A 194 -3.12 -21.76 -8.33
CA LYS A 194 -2.60 -21.32 -9.64
C LYS A 194 -1.43 -22.18 -10.09
N LYS A 195 -0.51 -22.53 -9.17
CA LYS A 195 0.62 -23.43 -9.46
C LYS A 195 0.13 -24.84 -9.82
N PHE A 196 -0.82 -25.39 -9.07
CA PHE A 196 -1.39 -26.72 -9.33
C PHE A 196 -2.14 -26.76 -10.66
N ALA A 197 -2.96 -25.75 -10.97
CA ALA A 197 -3.64 -25.63 -12.25
C ALA A 197 -2.65 -25.55 -13.43
N GLY A 198 -1.53 -24.84 -13.26
CA GLY A 198 -0.44 -24.81 -14.24
C GLY A 198 0.19 -26.18 -14.47
N GLN A 199 0.40 -26.95 -13.40
CA GLN A 199 0.93 -28.32 -13.47
C GLN A 199 -0.05 -29.27 -14.19
N LEU A 200 -1.34 -29.21 -13.88
CA LEU A 200 -2.37 -30.01 -14.55
C LEU A 200 -2.46 -29.67 -16.04
N ARG A 201 -2.47 -28.38 -16.41
CA ARG A 201 -2.46 -27.96 -17.82
C ARG A 201 -1.25 -28.52 -18.58
N ALA A 202 -0.08 -28.51 -17.95
CA ALA A 202 1.13 -29.09 -18.54
C ALA A 202 1.07 -30.64 -18.64
N GLN A 203 0.39 -31.32 -17.72
CA GLN A 203 0.17 -32.76 -17.80
C GLN A 203 -0.84 -33.11 -18.91
N VAL A 204 -1.96 -32.40 -18.98
CA VAL A 204 -2.98 -32.59 -20.02
C VAL A 204 -2.38 -32.35 -21.41
N LYS A 205 -1.57 -31.30 -21.57
CA LYS A 205 -0.88 -31.02 -22.84
C LYS A 205 0.05 -32.17 -23.24
N ARG A 206 0.87 -32.69 -22.31
CA ARG A 206 1.75 -33.84 -22.58
C ARG A 206 0.98 -35.10 -22.97
N ALA A 207 -0.10 -35.42 -22.26
CA ALA A 207 -0.94 -36.57 -22.59
C ALA A 207 -1.62 -36.42 -23.96
N LEU A 208 -2.06 -35.21 -24.33
CA LEU A 208 -2.58 -34.93 -25.68
C LEU A 208 -1.50 -35.10 -26.77
N ASP A 209 -0.28 -34.60 -26.52
CA ASP A 209 0.85 -34.74 -27.44
C ASP A 209 1.25 -36.24 -27.60
N GLU A 210 1.17 -37.05 -26.53
CA GLU A 210 1.42 -38.50 -26.57
C GLU A 210 0.36 -39.26 -27.37
N VAL A 211 -0.93 -38.91 -27.22
CA VAL A 211 -2.02 -39.52 -28.00
C VAL A 211 -1.90 -39.14 -29.48
N GLN A 212 -1.61 -37.88 -29.80
CA GLN A 212 -1.41 -37.42 -31.18
C GLN A 212 -0.12 -37.99 -31.81
N GLY A 213 0.89 -38.30 -31.02
CA GLY A 213 2.12 -38.96 -31.47
C GLY A 213 1.98 -40.45 -31.74
N GLN A 214 0.95 -41.11 -31.21
CA GLN A 214 0.69 -42.55 -31.39
C GLN A 214 -0.20 -42.87 -32.60
N ASP A 215 -1.01 -41.92 -33.09
CA ASP A 215 -1.87 -42.09 -34.27
C ASP A 215 -1.13 -41.97 -35.63
N GLY A 216 0.21 -41.98 -35.62
CA GLY A 216 1.03 -42.05 -36.84
C GLY A 216 1.08 -43.44 -37.50
N SER A 217 0.44 -44.46 -36.95
CA SER A 217 0.50 -45.83 -37.51
C SER A 217 -0.69 -46.72 -37.17
N THR A 218 -1.93 -46.36 -37.50
CA THR A 218 -2.94 -47.35 -37.94
C THR A 218 -4.00 -46.69 -38.83
N CYS A 219 -4.03 -47.08 -40.10
CA CYS A 219 -5.13 -46.81 -41.01
C CYS A 219 -6.42 -47.47 -40.49
N ILE A 220 -7.44 -46.69 -40.09
CA ILE A 220 -8.85 -47.06 -40.31
C ILE A 220 -9.63 -45.79 -40.69
N LYS A 221 -10.23 -45.84 -41.88
CA LYS A 221 -11.26 -44.92 -42.34
C LYS A 221 -12.53 -45.19 -41.54
N ASP A 222 -13.11 -44.18 -40.90
CA ASP A 222 -14.50 -43.75 -41.11
C ASP A 222 -15.01 -42.88 -39.95
N SER A 223 -15.55 -41.71 -40.35
CA SER A 223 -16.61 -40.92 -39.70
C SER A 223 -16.54 -40.68 -38.18
N ASP A 224 -15.99 -39.54 -37.77
CA ASP A 224 -16.25 -38.93 -36.46
C ASP A 224 -16.05 -37.39 -36.47
N GLN A 225 -16.59 -36.71 -37.49
CA GLN A 225 -16.57 -35.24 -37.56
C GLN A 225 -17.58 -34.54 -36.62
N ASP A 226 -18.46 -35.28 -35.94
CA ASP A 226 -19.55 -34.68 -35.15
C ASP A 226 -19.29 -34.62 -33.63
N VAL A 227 -18.24 -35.25 -33.10
CA VAL A 227 -17.98 -35.28 -31.65
C VAL A 227 -17.08 -34.13 -31.18
N GLN A 228 -16.24 -33.60 -32.06
CA GLN A 228 -15.23 -32.59 -31.69
C GLN A 228 -15.78 -31.16 -31.63
N SER A 229 -16.88 -30.87 -32.33
CA SER A 229 -17.53 -29.55 -32.31
C SER A 229 -18.36 -29.31 -31.04
N LEU A 230 -18.90 -30.38 -30.43
CA LEU A 230 -19.79 -30.27 -29.26
C LEU A 230 -19.02 -30.04 -27.93
N CYS A 231 -17.80 -30.56 -27.81
CA CYS A 231 -16.98 -30.40 -26.60
C CYS A 231 -16.31 -29.02 -26.50
N LEU A 232 -15.97 -28.39 -27.63
CA LEU A 232 -15.39 -27.04 -27.64
C LEU A 232 -16.44 -25.94 -27.39
N ALA A 233 -17.70 -26.16 -27.76
CA ALA A 233 -18.77 -25.19 -27.55
C ALA A 233 -19.21 -25.06 -26.07
N LYS A 234 -18.98 -26.08 -25.23
CA LYS A 234 -19.37 -26.06 -23.81
C LYS A 234 -18.40 -25.32 -22.89
N LEU A 235 -17.22 -24.93 -23.36
CA LEU A 235 -16.23 -24.20 -22.56
C LEU A 235 -16.33 -22.67 -22.71
N ASN A 236 -17.25 -22.15 -23.53
CA ASN A 236 -17.32 -20.73 -23.85
C ASN A 236 -18.56 -19.99 -23.29
N ILE A 237 -19.37 -20.64 -22.45
CA ILE A 237 -20.59 -20.02 -21.88
C ILE A 237 -20.38 -19.48 -20.46
N GLU A 238 -19.34 -19.91 -19.73
CA GLU A 238 -19.09 -19.42 -18.35
C GLU A 238 -18.25 -18.13 -18.28
N THR A 239 -17.89 -17.50 -19.40
CA THR A 239 -17.08 -16.26 -19.43
C THR A 239 -17.86 -14.97 -19.70
N GLN A 240 -19.20 -14.99 -19.73
CA GLN A 240 -20.00 -13.77 -19.94
C GLN A 240 -20.98 -13.38 -18.81
N LEU A 241 -20.90 -13.98 -17.63
CA LEU A 241 -21.67 -13.51 -16.47
C LEU A 241 -20.83 -13.57 -15.18
N ALA A 242 -19.94 -12.59 -15.01
CA ALA A 242 -19.45 -12.08 -13.73
C ALA A 242 -18.83 -10.70 -13.90
#